data_AF-A0A482SZ77-F1
#
_entry.id   AF-A0A482SZ77-F1
#
_cell.length_a   1.000
_cell.length_b   1.000
_cell.length_c   1.000
_cell.angle_alpha   90.00
_cell.angle_beta   90.00
_cell.angle_gamma   90.00
#
_symmetry.space_group_name_H-M   'P 1'
#
loop_
_entity.id
_entity.type
_entity.pdbx_description
1 polymer ?
#
loop_
_entity_poly.entity_id
_entity_poly.type
_entity_poly.pdbx_seq_one_letter_code
_entity_poly.pdbx_strand_id
1 'polypeptide(L)'
;MSVVNAAVFGVHLIFAALWAGTVLFMTYAVLPTALNGDSSPGPLLAITGKLKTVSRASALLLFLTGGHLAATRYTAESLTGTGRGHLVITMIVLWFILAGLVEVGASKLSDGFNQQKVREPARNARPFLLGASVVSILLLLDAGAILGLY
;
A
#
# COMPACT_ATOMS: atom_id res chain seq x y z
N MET A 1 -15.34 13.41 -19.37
CA MET A 1 -14.77 13.57 -18.02
C MET A 1 -14.22 15.00 -17.90
N SER A 2 -14.42 15.71 -16.78
CA SER A 2 -13.79 17.03 -16.58
C SER A 2 -12.28 16.93 -16.43
N VAL A 3 -11.54 17.99 -16.75
CA VAL A 3 -10.08 18.07 -16.56
C VAL A 3 -9.69 17.78 -15.11
N VAL A 4 -10.47 18.29 -14.15
CA VAL A 4 -10.27 18.04 -12.72
C VAL A 4 -10.38 16.55 -12.40
N ASN A 5 -11.43 15.87 -12.87
CA ASN A 5 -11.61 14.44 -12.63
C ASN A 5 -10.51 13.59 -13.30
N ALA A 6 -9.98 14.05 -14.44
CA ALA A 6 -8.83 13.44 -15.09
C ALA A 6 -7.58 13.54 -14.23
N ALA A 7 -7.27 14.75 -13.72
CA ALA A 7 -6.13 14.98 -12.87
C ALA A 7 -6.22 14.18 -11.57
N VAL A 8 -7.39 14.18 -10.91
CA VAL A 8 -7.62 13.37 -9.70
C VAL A 8 -7.40 11.89 -9.97
N PHE A 9 -7.94 11.37 -11.08
CA PHE A 9 -7.73 9.97 -11.46
C PHE A 9 -6.25 9.64 -11.73
N GLY A 10 -5.53 10.53 -12.41
CA GLY A 10 -4.10 10.35 -12.66
C GLY A 10 -3.28 10.32 -11.36
N VAL A 11 -3.54 11.26 -10.45
CA VAL A 11 -2.90 11.28 -9.12
C VAL A 11 -3.23 10.00 -8.35
N HIS A 12 -4.50 9.58 -8.35
CA HIS A 12 -4.93 8.35 -7.68
C HIS A 12 -4.15 7.13 -8.17
N LEU A 13 -4.08 6.96 -9.49
CA LEU A 13 -3.42 5.82 -10.10
C LEU A 13 -1.91 5.80 -9.81
N ILE A 14 -1.24 6.95 -9.91
CA ILE A 14 0.21 7.06 -9.64
C ILE A 14 0.52 6.69 -8.19
N PHE A 15 -0.25 7.20 -7.23
CA PHE A 15 -0.02 6.89 -5.81
C PHE A 15 -0.40 5.45 -5.46
N ALA A 16 -1.40 4.87 -6.12
CA ALA A 16 -1.73 3.45 -5.96
C ALA A 16 -0.57 2.57 -6.43
N ALA A 17 -0.02 2.85 -7.62
CA ALA A 17 1.13 2.13 -8.16
C ALA A 17 2.39 2.34 -7.32
N LEU A 18 2.67 3.57 -6.89
CA LEU A 18 3.81 3.89 -6.03
C LEU A 18 3.76 3.12 -4.72
N TRP A 19 2.61 3.09 -4.05
CA TRP A 19 2.48 2.43 -2.76
C TRP A 19 2.62 0.92 -2.88
N ALA A 20 1.88 0.29 -3.81
CA ALA A 20 1.99 -1.14 -4.07
C ALA A 20 3.42 -1.53 -4.46
N GLY A 21 4.04 -0.79 -5.39
CA GLY A 21 5.41 -1.01 -5.82
C GLY A 21 6.43 -0.88 -4.69
N THR A 22 6.27 0.12 -3.81
CA THR A 22 7.14 0.31 -2.64
C THR A 22 7.06 -0.88 -1.69
N VAL A 23 5.86 -1.39 -1.39
CA VAL A 23 5.66 -2.54 -0.50
C VAL A 23 6.26 -3.82 -1.10
N LEU A 24 6.02 -4.04 -2.40
CA LEU A 24 6.58 -5.18 -3.12
C LEU A 24 8.11 -5.12 -3.15
N PHE A 25 8.69 -3.95 -3.46
CA PHE A 25 10.14 -3.75 -3.45
C PHE A 25 10.75 -3.94 -2.05
N MET A 26 10.10 -3.42 -1.01
CA MET A 26 10.54 -3.62 0.37
C MET A 26 10.60 -5.10 0.75
N THR A 27 9.62 -5.87 0.30
CA THR A 27 9.54 -7.31 0.62
C THR A 27 10.50 -8.14 -0.22
N TYR A 28 10.63 -7.82 -1.51
CA TYR A 28 11.43 -8.58 -2.46
C TYR A 28 12.93 -8.25 -2.40
N ALA A 29 13.29 -6.98 -2.28
CA ALA A 29 14.68 -6.53 -2.41
C ALA A 29 15.30 -6.12 -1.07
N VAL A 30 14.57 -5.42 -0.20
CA VAL A 30 15.14 -4.85 1.04
C VAL A 30 15.11 -5.84 2.19
N LEU A 31 14.00 -6.52 2.41
CA LEU A 31 13.85 -7.45 3.52
C LEU A 31 14.89 -8.60 3.50
N PRO A 32 15.25 -9.20 2.35
CA PRO A 32 16.27 -10.24 2.31
C PRO A 32 17.65 -9.76 2.76
N THR A 33 18.07 -8.54 2.44
CA THR A 33 19.38 -8.04 2.88
C THR A 33 19.47 -7.94 4.40
N ALA A 34 18.36 -7.58 5.05
CA ALA A 34 18.26 -7.60 6.51
C ALA A 34 18.24 -9.03 7.08
N LEU A 35 17.53 -9.96 6.45
CA LEU A 35 17.49 -11.37 6.88
C LEU A 35 18.86 -12.06 6.79
N ASN A 36 19.61 -11.77 5.74
CA ASN A 36 20.94 -12.31 5.51
C ASN A 36 22.01 -11.62 6.37
N GLY A 37 21.78 -10.36 6.76
CA GLY A 37 22.76 -9.53 7.44
C GLY A 37 23.73 -8.84 6.48
N ASP A 38 23.33 -8.65 5.23
CA ASP A 38 24.11 -8.02 4.16
C ASP A 38 24.08 -6.47 4.26
N SER A 39 23.38 -5.93 5.25
CA SER A 39 23.15 -4.48 5.40
C SER A 39 23.18 -4.05 6.86
N SER A 40 23.76 -2.88 7.10
CA SER A 40 23.84 -2.27 8.42
C SER A 40 22.49 -1.70 8.89
N PRO A 41 22.23 -1.59 10.21
CA PRO A 41 20.97 -1.07 10.75
C PRO A 41 20.61 0.34 10.29
N GLY A 42 21.59 1.25 10.18
CA GLY A 42 21.35 2.66 9.85
C GLY A 42 20.65 2.88 8.49
N PRO A 43 21.21 2.37 7.37
CA PRO A 43 20.54 2.42 6.07
C PRO A 43 19.16 1.76 6.07
N LEU A 44 19.01 0.61 6.72
CA LEU A 44 17.73 -0.11 6.80
C LEU A 44 16.68 0.69 7.59
N LEU A 45 17.09 1.39 8.65
CA LEU A 45 16.23 2.30 9.41
C LEU A 45 15.77 3.48 8.54
N ALA A 46 16.68 4.10 7.79
CA ALA A 46 16.34 5.20 6.89
C ALA A 46 15.34 4.76 5.81
N ILE A 47 15.57 3.60 5.17
CA ILE A 47 14.68 3.02 4.16
C ILE A 47 13.31 2.69 4.78
N THR A 48 13.28 2.08 5.96
CA THR A 48 12.04 1.77 6.69
C THR A 48 11.26 3.04 7.04
N GLY A 49 11.95 4.12 7.40
CA GLY A 49 11.34 5.43 7.60
C GLY A 49 10.67 5.95 6.33
N LYS A 50 11.31 5.80 5.16
CA LYS A 50 10.70 6.16 3.87
C LYS A 50 9.48 5.29 3.54
N LEU A 51 9.52 3.99 3.82
CA LEU A 51 8.35 3.10 3.68
C LEU A 51 7.16 3.63 4.49
N LYS A 52 7.37 4.02 5.76
CA LYS A 52 6.30 4.60 6.60
C LYS A 52 5.75 5.90 6.01
N THR A 53 6.62 6.84 5.63
CA THR A 53 6.19 8.13 5.07
C THR A 53 5.41 7.94 3.77
N VAL A 54 5.94 7.15 2.82
CA VAL A 54 5.27 6.89 1.54
C VAL A 54 3.93 6.21 1.77
N SER A 55 3.86 5.22 2.67
CA SER A 55 2.63 4.48 2.93
C SER A 55 1.55 5.35 3.56
N ARG A 56 1.89 6.17 4.55
CA ARG A 56 0.93 7.07 5.21
C ARG A 56 0.46 8.18 4.27
N ALA A 57 1.37 8.76 3.49
CA ALA A 57 1.02 9.77 2.50
C ALA A 57 0.12 9.19 1.40
N SER A 58 0.45 7.99 0.91
CA SER A 58 -0.36 7.31 -0.11
C SER A 58 -1.73 6.94 0.43
N ALA A 59 -1.83 6.39 1.64
CA ALA A 59 -3.11 6.08 2.28
C ALA A 59 -4.03 7.32 2.36
N LEU A 60 -3.48 8.46 2.79
CA LEU A 60 -4.24 9.71 2.86
C LEU A 60 -4.66 10.20 1.46
N LEU A 61 -3.72 10.26 0.52
CA LEU A 61 -3.99 10.75 -0.83
C LEU A 61 -4.99 9.86 -1.57
N LEU A 62 -4.89 8.55 -1.43
CA LEU A 62 -5.82 7.59 -2.04
C LEU A 62 -7.20 7.66 -1.38
N PHE A 63 -7.29 7.87 -0.08
CA PHE A 63 -8.57 8.09 0.58
C PHE A 63 -9.28 9.35 0.03
N LEU A 64 -8.55 10.46 -0.09
CA LEU A 64 -9.12 11.72 -0.60
C LEU A 64 -9.51 11.63 -2.08
N THR A 65 -8.58 11.16 -2.92
CA THR A 65 -8.81 11.07 -4.37
C THR A 65 -9.81 9.96 -4.72
N GLY A 66 -9.75 8.81 -4.04
CA GLY A 66 -10.72 7.73 -4.18
C GLY A 66 -12.11 8.14 -3.71
N GLY A 67 -12.22 8.86 -2.60
CA GLY A 67 -13.48 9.43 -2.12
C GLY A 67 -14.10 10.41 -3.12
N HIS A 68 -13.30 11.32 -3.69
CA HIS A 68 -13.76 12.22 -4.76
C HIS A 68 -14.24 11.46 -6.00
N LEU A 69 -13.49 10.45 -6.44
CA LEU A 69 -13.87 9.61 -7.58
C LEU A 69 -15.13 8.81 -7.31
N ALA A 70 -15.30 8.29 -6.09
CA ALA A 70 -16.50 7.56 -5.69
C ALA A 70 -17.73 8.48 -5.67
N ALA A 71 -17.62 9.64 -5.02
CA ALA A 71 -18.70 10.61 -4.91
C ALA A 71 -19.16 11.18 -6.26
N THR A 72 -18.26 11.24 -7.26
CA THR A 72 -18.58 11.75 -8.60
C THR A 72 -19.05 10.67 -9.58
N ARG A 73 -18.90 9.39 -9.25
CA ARG A 73 -19.18 8.27 -10.17
C ARG A 73 -20.27 7.31 -9.66
N TYR A 74 -20.57 7.30 -8.37
CA TYR A 74 -21.53 6.36 -7.78
C TYR A 74 -22.55 7.09 -6.92
N THR A 75 -23.77 6.54 -6.90
CA THR A 75 -24.77 6.80 -5.87
C THR A 75 -24.59 5.75 -4.77
N ALA A 76 -25.25 5.92 -3.61
CA ALA A 76 -25.25 4.89 -2.57
C ALA A 76 -25.75 3.54 -3.12
N GLU A 77 -26.81 3.56 -3.91
CA GLU A 77 -27.39 2.37 -4.54
C GLU A 77 -26.45 1.72 -5.55
N SER A 78 -25.81 2.48 -6.45
CA SER A 78 -24.91 1.88 -7.43
C SER A 78 -23.60 1.39 -6.82
N LEU A 79 -23.16 1.99 -5.70
CA LEU A 79 -21.97 1.56 -4.97
C LEU A 79 -22.19 0.23 -4.23
N THR A 80 -23.38 -0.01 -3.66
CA THR A 80 -23.67 -1.23 -2.90
C THR A 80 -24.47 -2.27 -3.69
N GLY A 81 -25.03 -1.91 -4.84
CA GLY A 81 -25.91 -2.77 -5.64
C GLY A 81 -25.28 -3.34 -6.90
N THR A 82 -24.06 -2.93 -7.29
CA THR A 82 -23.44 -3.35 -8.55
C THR A 82 -22.13 -4.08 -8.33
N GLY A 83 -21.75 -5.01 -9.23
CA GLY A 83 -20.47 -5.71 -9.16
C GLY A 83 -19.28 -4.74 -9.15
N ARG A 84 -19.37 -3.66 -9.92
CA ARG A 84 -18.35 -2.62 -9.96
C ARG A 84 -18.27 -1.81 -8.66
N GLY A 85 -19.41 -1.51 -8.04
CA GLY A 85 -19.47 -0.87 -6.72
C GLY A 85 -18.84 -1.75 -5.63
N HIS A 86 -19.10 -3.06 -5.66
CA HIS A 86 -18.46 -4.02 -4.75
C HIS A 86 -16.93 -4.07 -4.89
N LEU A 87 -16.39 -3.94 -6.10
CA LEU A 87 -14.93 -3.81 -6.30
C LEU A 87 -14.38 -2.55 -5.62
N VAL A 88 -15.07 -1.39 -5.75
CA VAL A 88 -14.65 -0.17 -5.04
C VAL A 88 -14.67 -0.35 -3.52
N ILE A 89 -15.70 -0.99 -2.97
CA ILE A 89 -15.77 -1.30 -1.53
C ILE A 89 -14.64 -2.24 -1.13
N THR A 90 -14.37 -3.27 -1.94
CA THR A 90 -13.27 -4.22 -1.73
C THR A 90 -11.93 -3.51 -1.73
N MET A 91 -11.70 -2.59 -2.67
CA MET A 91 -10.49 -1.76 -2.73
C MET A 91 -10.27 -0.98 -1.43
N ILE A 92 -11.32 -0.38 -0.87
CA ILE A 92 -11.24 0.36 0.39
C ILE A 92 -10.83 -0.56 1.54
N VAL A 93 -11.45 -1.75 1.66
CA VAL A 93 -11.10 -2.73 2.68
C VAL A 93 -9.64 -3.17 2.54
N LEU A 94 -9.22 -3.51 1.33
CA LEU A 94 -7.85 -3.90 1.04
C LEU A 94 -6.83 -2.79 1.36
N TRP A 95 -7.16 -1.51 1.14
CA TRP A 95 -6.29 -0.40 1.55
C TRP A 95 -6.09 -0.32 3.05
N PHE A 96 -7.15 -0.48 3.85
CA PHE A 96 -7.01 -0.47 5.32
C PHE A 96 -6.18 -1.65 5.80
N ILE A 97 -6.36 -2.83 5.21
CA ILE A 97 -5.53 -4.00 5.49
C ILE A 97 -4.07 -3.72 5.13
N LEU A 98 -3.81 -3.17 3.95
CA LEU A 98 -2.45 -2.81 3.50
C LEU A 98 -1.79 -1.82 4.47
N ALA A 99 -2.49 -0.75 4.83
CA ALA A 99 -2.02 0.26 5.78
C ALA A 99 -1.64 -0.37 7.12
N GLY A 100 -2.53 -1.21 7.68
CA GLY A 100 -2.27 -1.89 8.95
C GLY A 100 -1.07 -2.82 8.89
N LEU A 101 -0.99 -3.68 7.86
CA LEU A 101 0.12 -4.62 7.69
C LEU A 101 1.47 -3.91 7.53
N VAL A 102 1.52 -2.85 6.71
CA VAL A 102 2.74 -2.08 6.50
C VAL A 102 3.14 -1.32 7.77
N GLU A 103 2.20 -0.72 8.49
CA GLU A 103 2.49 0.00 9.73
C GLU A 103 3.07 -0.94 10.81
N VAL A 104 2.48 -2.13 10.97
CA VAL A 104 2.99 -3.14 11.91
C VAL A 104 4.35 -3.69 11.47
N GLY A 105 4.49 -4.07 10.20
CA GLY A 105 5.75 -4.59 9.66
C GLY A 105 6.89 -3.58 9.76
N ALA A 106 6.65 -2.34 9.36
CA ALA A 106 7.64 -1.27 9.44
C ALA A 106 7.99 -0.89 10.88
N SER A 107 7.05 -0.98 11.82
CA SER A 107 7.34 -0.73 13.24
C SER A 107 8.24 -1.80 13.84
N LYS A 108 7.98 -3.08 13.55
CA LYS A 108 8.88 -4.18 13.95
C LYS A 108 10.31 -4.00 13.40
N LEU A 109 10.44 -3.53 12.16
CA LEU A 109 11.73 -3.19 11.57
C LEU A 109 12.42 -2.03 12.31
N SER A 110 11.73 -0.90 12.47
CA SER A 110 12.27 0.29 13.15
C SER A 110 12.74 -0.02 14.57
N ASP A 111 11.92 -0.72 15.35
CA ASP A 111 12.18 -1.00 16.77
C ASP A 111 13.44 -1.85 16.96
N GLY A 112 13.66 -2.84 16.10
CA GLY A 112 14.85 -3.67 16.18
C GLY A 112 16.10 -3.00 15.59
N PHE A 113 15.97 -2.24 14.50
CA PHE A 113 17.11 -1.51 13.93
C PHE A 113 17.64 -0.44 14.90
N ASN A 114 16.78 0.22 15.67
CA ASN A 114 17.18 1.13 16.74
C ASN A 114 18.00 0.43 17.84
N GLN A 115 17.80 -0.87 18.06
CA GLN A 115 18.57 -1.70 18.98
C GLN A 115 19.82 -2.31 18.35
N GLN A 116 20.24 -1.85 17.16
CA GLN A 116 21.35 -2.42 16.39
C GLN A 116 21.16 -3.90 16.00
N LYS A 117 19.91 -4.40 16.02
CA LYS A 117 19.56 -5.75 15.58
C LYS A 117 19.05 -5.72 14.15
N VAL A 118 19.51 -6.65 13.30
CA VAL A 118 19.09 -6.69 11.89
C VAL A 118 18.20 -7.91 11.58
N ARG A 119 18.67 -9.11 11.89
CA ARG A 119 18.00 -10.36 11.47
C ARG A 119 16.69 -10.63 12.22
N GLU A 120 16.69 -10.42 13.53
CA GLU A 120 15.51 -10.65 14.39
C GLU A 120 14.32 -9.76 13.98
N PRO A 121 14.43 -8.43 13.87
CA PRO A 121 13.30 -7.60 13.43
C PRO A 121 12.85 -7.92 12.02
N ALA A 122 13.77 -8.26 11.11
CA ALA A 122 13.43 -8.70 9.76
C ALA A 122 12.58 -9.98 9.77
N ARG A 123 12.93 -10.98 10.59
CA ARG A 123 12.12 -12.21 10.76
C ARG A 123 10.74 -11.90 11.30
N ASN A 124 10.65 -11.01 12.28
CA ASN A 124 9.38 -10.63 12.92
C ASN A 124 8.47 -9.80 12.00
N ALA A 125 9.05 -8.96 11.13
CA ALA A 125 8.32 -8.14 10.17
C ALA A 125 7.88 -8.93 8.92
N ARG A 126 8.62 -10.00 8.57
CA ARG A 126 8.40 -10.82 7.36
C ARG A 126 6.94 -11.23 7.10
N PRO A 127 6.20 -11.83 8.05
CA PRO A 127 4.82 -12.25 7.78
C PRO A 127 3.92 -11.08 7.39
N PHE A 128 4.12 -9.90 8.01
CA PHE A 128 3.34 -8.70 7.71
C PHE A 128 3.66 -8.13 6.33
N LEU A 129 4.94 -8.08 5.95
CA LEU A 129 5.36 -7.59 4.63
C LEU A 129 4.98 -8.55 3.49
N LEU A 130 4.97 -9.86 3.74
CA LEU A 130 4.42 -10.84 2.80
C LEU A 130 2.92 -10.69 2.63
N GLY A 131 2.17 -10.56 3.73
CA GLY A 131 0.73 -10.26 3.67
C GLY A 131 0.45 -8.96 2.93
N ALA A 132 1.21 -7.90 3.21
CA ALA A 132 1.11 -6.62 2.54
C ALA A 132 1.41 -6.74 1.03
N SER A 133 2.35 -7.60 0.64
CA SER A 133 2.65 -7.88 -0.76
C SER A 133 1.48 -8.56 -1.48
N VAL A 134 0.86 -9.57 -0.83
CA VAL A 134 -0.34 -10.22 -1.36
C VAL A 134 -1.47 -9.21 -1.54
N VAL A 135 -1.72 -8.38 -0.53
CA VAL A 135 -2.75 -7.34 -0.59
C VAL A 135 -2.44 -6.29 -1.66
N SER A 136 -1.17 -5.93 -1.85
CA SER A 136 -0.74 -5.02 -2.93
C SER A 136 -1.06 -5.60 -4.31
N ILE A 137 -0.80 -6.89 -4.54
CA ILE A 137 -1.15 -7.57 -5.79
C ILE A 137 -2.67 -7.60 -5.97
N LEU A 138 -3.43 -7.94 -4.92
CA LEU A 138 -4.89 -7.94 -4.97
C LEU A 138 -5.45 -6.55 -5.32
N LEU A 139 -4.89 -5.47 -4.78
CA LEU A 139 -5.27 -4.10 -5.12
C LEU A 139 -4.99 -3.76 -6.59
N LEU A 140 -3.87 -4.21 -7.14
CA LEU A 140 -3.56 -4.02 -8.55
C LEU A 140 -4.53 -4.79 -9.46
N LEU A 141 -4.88 -6.02 -9.09
CA LEU A 141 -5.86 -6.84 -9.80
C LEU A 141 -7.27 -6.24 -9.70
N ASP A 142 -7.66 -5.77 -8.52
CA ASP A 142 -8.95 -5.11 -8.29
C ASP A 142 -9.06 -3.81 -9.12
N ALA A 143 -8.03 -2.96 -9.09
CA ALA A 143 -7.96 -1.78 -9.95
C ALA A 143 -8.03 -2.15 -11.44
N GLY A 144 -7.33 -3.20 -11.86
CA GLY A 144 -7.42 -3.75 -13.21
C GLY A 144 -8.82 -4.22 -13.58
N ALA A 145 -9.53 -4.89 -12.66
CA ALA A 145 -10.91 -5.32 -12.87
C ALA A 145 -11.86 -4.12 -12.97
N ILE A 146 -11.69 -3.09 -12.14
CA ILE A 146 -12.47 -1.84 -12.23
C ILE A 146 -12.23 -1.14 -13.58
N LEU A 147 -10.99 -1.15 -14.08
CA LEU A 147 -10.61 -0.55 -15.36
C LEU A 147 -11.00 -1.39 -16.58
N GLY A 148 -10.98 -2.71 -16.48
CA GLY A 148 -11.34 -3.63 -17.56
C GLY A 148 -12.85 -3.82 -17.75
N LEU A 149 -13.66 -3.40 -16.78
CA LEU A 149 -15.11 -3.23 -16.93
C LEU A 149 -15.49 -1.92 -17.64
N TYR A 150 -14.58 -1.38 -18.48
CA TYR A 150 -14.77 -0.23 -19.35
C TYR A 150 -14.52 -0.59 -20.81
#